data_AF-A0A6F9ARG0-F1
#
_entry.id   AF-A0A6F9ARG0-F1
#
_cell.length_a   1.000
_cell.length_b   1.000
_cell.length_c   1.000
_cell.angle_alpha   90.00
_cell.angle_beta   90.00
_cell.angle_gamma   90.00
#
_symmetry.space_group_name_H-M   'P 1'
#
loop_
_entity.id
_entity.type
_entity.pdbx_description
1 polymer ?
#
loop_
_entity_poly.entity_id
_entity_poly.type
_entity_poly.pdbx_seq_one_letter_code
_entity_poly.pdbx_strand_id
1 'polypeptide(L)'
;NAIRPIALRAVSAIGRALPGFPILATGGIDSAETGLHAVQNQDFTLIQDYCLGLKALLYLKSIEELTGWDGQSPPTLRHQKGKPVPRVEELVGKSLPSFGPYLLKKTEVLAEYKKKLKNADDNFVGDTNGARVFMPKIPVPAVKDVIARALKHIGAYKDLDNQEQVIALIDEEMCINCGKCYMTCNDSGYQAITFDPETHFPVITDSCTGCTLCLSVCPIIDCIKMVTRPTA
;
A
#
# COMPACT_ATOMS: atom_id res chain seq x y z
N ASN A 1 -19.20 -5.44 5.82
CA ASN A 1 -18.38 -4.38 6.48
C ASN A 1 -18.98 -2.97 6.48
N ALA A 2 -20.21 -2.75 5.99
CA ALA A 2 -20.78 -1.41 5.83
C ALA A 2 -20.85 -0.56 7.12
N ILE A 3 -21.06 -1.17 8.29
CA ILE A 3 -21.20 -0.46 9.57
C ILE A 3 -19.88 -0.27 10.34
N ARG A 4 -18.76 -0.84 9.86
CA ARG A 4 -17.46 -0.76 10.55
C ARG A 4 -17.02 0.68 10.83
N PRO A 5 -17.14 1.65 9.88
CA PRO A 5 -16.79 3.03 10.16
C PRO A 5 -17.60 3.66 11.30
N ILE A 6 -18.88 3.30 11.43
CA ILE A 6 -19.76 3.78 12.51
C ILE A 6 -19.31 3.20 13.85
N ALA A 7 -19.03 1.89 13.89
CA ALA A 7 -18.54 1.21 15.08
C ALA A 7 -17.18 1.78 15.54
N LEU A 8 -16.23 1.97 14.63
CA LEU A 8 -14.92 2.57 14.92
C LEU A 8 -15.06 4.00 15.44
N ARG A 9 -15.96 4.81 14.87
CA ARG A 9 -16.27 6.14 15.38
C ARG A 9 -16.82 6.10 16.81
N ALA A 10 -17.73 5.17 17.11
CA ALA A 10 -18.30 5.04 18.45
C ALA A 10 -17.25 4.60 19.48
N VAL A 11 -16.49 3.54 19.19
CA VAL A 11 -15.45 3.00 20.07
C VAL A 11 -14.37 4.05 20.35
N SER A 12 -13.90 4.75 19.32
CA SER A 12 -12.88 5.80 19.49
C SER A 12 -13.41 7.01 20.27
N ALA A 13 -14.66 7.43 20.03
CA ALA A 13 -15.28 8.53 20.78
C ALA A 13 -15.44 8.19 22.26
N ILE A 14 -15.94 6.99 22.60
CA ILE A 14 -16.07 6.53 23.99
C ILE A 14 -14.69 6.40 24.63
N GLY A 15 -13.71 5.79 23.94
CA GLY A 15 -12.36 5.62 24.46
C GLY A 15 -11.63 6.93 24.74
N ARG A 16 -11.92 8.00 23.97
CA ARG A 16 -11.42 9.35 24.24
C ARG A 16 -12.15 10.03 25.40
N ALA A 17 -13.47 9.89 25.47
CA ALA A 17 -14.28 10.54 26.49
C ALA A 17 -14.12 9.90 27.89
N LEU A 18 -13.90 8.58 27.93
CA LEU A 18 -13.79 7.78 29.15
C LEU A 18 -12.52 6.90 29.10
N PRO A 19 -11.32 7.48 29.28
CA PRO A 19 -10.07 6.72 29.25
C PRO A 19 -10.07 5.59 30.29
N GLY A 20 -9.73 4.37 29.86
CA GLY A 20 -9.69 3.18 30.72
C GLY A 20 -11.04 2.49 30.94
N PHE A 21 -12.15 3.08 30.47
CA PHE A 21 -13.45 2.40 30.52
C PHE A 21 -13.45 1.17 29.61
N PRO A 22 -13.85 -0.02 30.10
CA PRO A 22 -13.92 -1.24 29.27
C PRO A 22 -14.94 -1.11 28.14
N ILE A 23 -14.52 -1.40 26.90
CA ILE A 23 -15.39 -1.36 25.71
C ILE A 23 -15.35 -2.73 25.02
N LEU A 24 -16.52 -3.33 24.82
CA LEU A 24 -16.68 -4.53 23.98
C LEU A 24 -17.13 -4.08 22.59
N ALA A 25 -16.21 -4.09 21.63
CA ALA A 25 -16.49 -3.62 20.27
C ALA A 25 -17.24 -4.68 19.44
N THR A 26 -18.18 -4.23 18.62
CA THR A 26 -18.89 -5.03 17.61
C THR A 26 -19.24 -4.13 16.43
N GLY A 27 -19.30 -4.71 15.22
CA GLY A 27 -19.72 -4.01 14.01
C GLY A 27 -18.75 -4.19 12.84
N GLY A 28 -18.98 -5.24 12.05
CA GLY A 28 -18.25 -5.48 10.80
C GLY A 28 -16.79 -5.85 11.00
N ILE A 29 -16.48 -6.59 12.06
CA ILE A 29 -15.12 -7.03 12.40
C ILE A 29 -14.89 -8.40 11.75
N ASP A 30 -13.91 -8.62 10.87
CA ASP A 30 -13.90 -9.87 10.07
C ASP A 30 -12.53 -10.54 9.86
N SER A 31 -11.46 -10.00 10.45
CA SER A 31 -10.09 -10.50 10.30
C SER A 31 -9.24 -10.05 11.47
N ALA A 32 -8.12 -10.72 11.77
CA ALA A 32 -7.22 -10.28 12.85
C ALA A 32 -6.75 -8.81 12.73
N GLU A 33 -6.66 -8.28 11.51
CA GLU A 33 -6.33 -6.87 11.23
C GLU A 33 -7.46 -5.91 11.65
N THR A 34 -8.72 -6.32 11.50
CA THR A 34 -9.91 -5.50 11.79
C THR A 34 -10.55 -5.83 13.15
N GLY A 35 -10.17 -6.97 13.76
CA GLY A 35 -10.61 -7.52 15.05
C GLY A 35 -11.29 -8.93 14.97
N LEU A 36 -12.03 -9.34 16.01
CA LEU A 36 -12.83 -10.59 16.05
C LEU A 36 -14.36 -10.39 15.76
N HIS A 37 -14.99 -10.90 14.66
CA HIS A 37 -16.46 -11.28 14.52
C HIS A 37 -17.10 -11.38 13.08
N ALA A 38 -16.93 -12.47 12.32
CA ALA A 38 -17.66 -12.65 11.01
C ALA A 38 -18.29 -14.03 10.73
N VAL A 39 -18.79 -14.72 11.76
CA VAL A 39 -19.28 -16.10 11.65
C VAL A 39 -20.38 -16.30 10.60
N GLN A 40 -21.36 -15.38 10.47
CA GLN A 40 -22.51 -15.59 9.57
C GLN A 40 -22.13 -15.75 8.08
N ASN A 41 -21.00 -15.18 7.66
CA ASN A 41 -20.53 -15.29 6.28
C ASN A 41 -19.63 -16.51 6.06
N GLN A 42 -19.36 -17.29 7.12
CA GLN A 42 -18.48 -18.46 7.11
C GLN A 42 -18.96 -19.42 8.21
N ASP A 43 -18.06 -19.83 9.11
CA ASP A 43 -18.30 -20.76 10.19
C ASP A 43 -17.36 -20.47 11.38
N PHE A 44 -17.46 -21.25 12.45
CA PHE A 44 -16.70 -21.02 13.68
C PHE A 44 -15.19 -21.23 13.54
N THR A 45 -14.70 -21.87 12.47
CA THR A 45 -13.25 -22.07 12.25
C THR A 45 -12.49 -20.76 12.05
N LEU A 46 -13.17 -19.66 11.72
CA LEU A 46 -12.60 -18.31 11.65
C LEU A 46 -11.83 -17.91 12.91
N ILE A 47 -12.20 -18.44 14.09
CA ILE A 47 -11.48 -18.16 15.34
C ILE A 47 -10.00 -18.55 15.27
N GLN A 48 -9.66 -19.59 14.50
CA GLN A 48 -8.29 -20.03 14.30
C GLN A 48 -7.50 -18.99 13.50
N ASP A 49 -8.05 -18.52 12.38
CA ASP A 49 -7.43 -17.46 11.57
C ASP A 49 -7.22 -16.18 12.38
N TYR A 50 -8.22 -15.78 13.16
CA TYR A 50 -8.15 -14.60 14.02
C TYR A 50 -7.03 -14.69 15.06
N CYS A 51 -6.91 -15.84 15.72
CA CYS A 51 -5.89 -16.07 16.73
C CYS A 51 -4.48 -16.10 16.13
N LEU A 52 -4.31 -16.76 14.97
CA LEU A 52 -3.02 -16.83 14.29
C LEU A 52 -2.60 -15.48 13.70
N GLY A 53 -3.52 -14.78 13.05
CA GLY A 53 -3.29 -13.46 12.49
C GLY A 53 -2.91 -12.44 13.57
N LEU A 54 -3.58 -12.45 14.74
CA LEU A 54 -3.25 -11.52 15.82
C LEU A 54 -1.86 -11.81 16.40
N LYS A 55 -1.52 -13.10 16.58
CA LYS A 55 -0.17 -13.50 17.02
C LYS A 55 0.89 -13.04 16.02
N ALA A 56 0.65 -13.23 14.72
CA ALA A 56 1.56 -12.79 13.67
C ALA A 56 1.73 -11.26 13.69
N LEU A 57 0.64 -10.50 13.76
CA LEU A 57 0.68 -9.02 13.81
C LEU A 57 1.43 -8.48 15.03
N LEU A 58 1.27 -9.11 16.20
CA LEU A 58 2.02 -8.73 17.40
C LEU A 58 3.50 -9.13 17.29
N TYR A 59 3.78 -10.33 16.78
CA TYR A 59 5.14 -10.83 16.58
C TYR A 59 5.93 -9.97 15.59
N LEU A 60 5.34 -9.61 14.45
CA LEU A 60 6.03 -8.80 13.43
C LEU A 60 6.42 -7.40 13.94
N LYS A 61 5.71 -6.85 14.93
CA LYS A 61 6.09 -5.59 15.57
C LYS A 61 7.41 -5.65 16.34
N SER A 62 7.91 -6.84 16.68
CA SER A 62 9.20 -7.01 17.35
C SER A 62 10.37 -7.29 16.41
N ILE A 63 10.11 -7.39 15.10
CA ILE A 63 11.10 -7.68 14.07
C ILE A 63 11.52 -6.36 13.38
N GLU A 64 12.74 -5.89 13.65
CA GLU A 64 13.23 -4.60 13.15
C GLU A 64 13.39 -4.58 11.63
N GLU A 65 13.83 -5.70 11.05
CA GLU A 65 14.04 -5.87 9.61
C GLU A 65 12.75 -5.75 8.78
N LEU A 66 11.59 -5.90 9.43
CA LEU A 66 10.27 -5.87 8.81
C LEU A 66 9.50 -4.58 9.14
N THR A 67 10.16 -3.56 9.68
CA THR A 67 9.53 -2.26 10.01
C THR A 67 8.87 -1.55 8.84
N GLY A 68 9.31 -1.82 7.61
CA GLY A 68 8.68 -1.29 6.39
C GLY A 68 7.39 -2.01 5.97
N TRP A 69 7.03 -3.12 6.60
CA TRP A 69 5.80 -3.87 6.29
C TRP A 69 4.58 -3.21 6.95
N ASP A 70 3.44 -3.26 6.26
CA ASP A 70 2.16 -2.92 6.86
C ASP A 70 1.50 -4.19 7.40
N GLY A 71 1.72 -4.44 8.69
CA GLY A 71 1.28 -5.68 9.33
C GLY A 71 1.92 -6.90 8.67
N GLN A 72 1.11 -7.72 7.99
CA GLN A 72 1.57 -8.92 7.28
C GLN A 72 1.84 -8.69 5.78
N SER A 73 1.62 -7.46 5.29
CA SER A 73 1.85 -7.08 3.90
C SER A 73 3.27 -6.53 3.73
N PRO A 74 4.14 -7.17 2.91
CA PRO A 74 5.41 -6.56 2.52
C PRO A 74 5.21 -5.25 1.77
N PRO A 75 6.21 -4.34 1.74
CA PRO A 75 6.19 -3.19 0.85
C PRO A 75 5.90 -3.62 -0.59
N THR A 76 4.95 -2.95 -1.24
CA THR A 76 4.61 -3.25 -2.63
C THR A 76 5.79 -2.93 -3.55
N LEU A 77 6.37 -3.96 -4.15
CA LEU A 77 7.41 -3.83 -5.17
C LEU A 77 6.77 -3.42 -6.50
N ARG A 78 7.51 -2.67 -7.33
CA ARG A 78 7.10 -2.39 -8.71
C ARG A 78 6.82 -3.70 -9.44
N HIS A 79 5.58 -3.87 -9.88
CA HIS A 79 5.15 -5.10 -10.52
C HIS A 79 4.21 -4.85 -11.69
N GLN A 80 4.18 -5.81 -12.62
CA GLN A 80 3.12 -5.96 -13.61
C GLN A 80 2.55 -7.37 -13.49
N LYS A 81 1.24 -7.48 -13.28
CA LYS A 81 0.55 -8.77 -13.05
C LYS A 81 1.19 -9.59 -11.90
N GLY A 82 1.61 -8.93 -10.83
CA GLY A 82 2.28 -9.55 -9.68
C GLY A 82 3.73 -9.99 -9.91
N LYS A 83 4.29 -9.81 -11.12
CA LYS A 83 5.69 -10.10 -11.42
C LYS A 83 6.53 -8.84 -11.25
N PRO A 84 7.70 -8.91 -10.57
CA PRO A 84 8.59 -7.76 -10.44
C PRO A 84 8.98 -7.17 -11.80
N VAL A 85 8.94 -5.85 -11.92
CA VAL A 85 9.40 -5.14 -13.12
C VAL A 85 10.93 -5.22 -13.20
N PRO A 86 11.52 -5.79 -14.27
CA PRO A 86 12.97 -5.86 -14.42
C PRO A 86 13.61 -4.46 -14.46
N ARG A 87 14.66 -4.25 -13.67
CA ARG A 87 15.47 -3.03 -13.71
C ARG A 87 16.56 -3.18 -14.77
N VAL A 88 16.21 -2.84 -16.00
CA VAL A 88 17.14 -2.81 -17.14
C VAL A 88 17.44 -1.36 -17.47
N GLU A 89 18.71 -0.97 -17.48
CA GLU A 89 19.17 0.41 -17.70
C GLU A 89 18.55 1.02 -18.96
N GLU A 90 18.44 0.24 -20.03
CA GLU A 90 17.83 0.68 -21.28
C GLU A 90 16.32 0.95 -21.19
N LEU A 91 15.64 0.56 -20.11
CA LEU A 91 14.21 0.79 -19.86
C LEU A 91 13.94 1.80 -18.74
N VAL A 92 14.90 2.02 -17.84
CA VAL A 92 14.72 2.96 -16.72
C VAL A 92 14.47 4.38 -17.26
N GLY A 93 13.33 4.97 -16.88
CA GLY A 93 12.94 6.32 -17.27
C GLY A 93 12.42 6.49 -18.70
N LYS A 94 12.29 5.40 -19.48
CA LYS A 94 11.72 5.45 -20.85
C LYS A 94 10.21 5.24 -20.88
N SER A 95 9.60 4.93 -19.74
CA SER A 95 8.15 4.87 -19.51
C SER A 95 7.37 4.35 -20.71
N LEU A 96 7.62 3.08 -21.04
CA LEU A 96 6.96 2.41 -22.16
C LEU A 96 5.76 1.62 -21.63
N PRO A 97 4.53 1.83 -22.12
CA PRO A 97 3.38 1.05 -21.65
C PRO A 97 3.47 -0.41 -22.10
N SER A 98 2.68 -1.28 -21.45
CA SER A 98 2.72 -2.73 -21.68
C SER A 98 1.73 -3.18 -22.77
N PHE A 99 1.60 -2.40 -23.86
CA PHE A 99 0.76 -2.75 -25.02
C PHE A 99 1.36 -2.25 -26.34
N GLY A 100 0.84 -2.75 -27.46
CA GLY A 100 1.16 -2.27 -28.82
C GLY A 100 2.66 -2.28 -29.16
N PRO A 101 3.18 -1.28 -29.90
CA PRO A 101 4.59 -1.22 -30.29
C PRO A 101 5.53 -1.05 -29.09
N TYR A 102 5.05 -0.43 -28.00
CA TYR A 102 5.83 -0.24 -26.77
C TYR A 102 6.15 -1.58 -26.08
N LEU A 103 5.19 -2.51 -26.06
CA LEU A 103 5.41 -3.86 -25.53
C LEU A 103 6.42 -4.64 -26.36
N LEU A 104 6.39 -4.52 -27.68
CA LEU A 104 7.37 -5.16 -28.57
C LEU A 104 8.78 -4.66 -28.24
N LYS A 105 8.96 -3.34 -28.16
CA LYS A 105 10.23 -2.72 -27.78
C LYS A 105 10.70 -3.14 -26.38
N LYS A 106 9.80 -3.16 -25.38
CA LYS A 106 10.12 -3.69 -24.03
C LYS A 106 10.60 -5.14 -24.11
N THR A 107 9.93 -5.97 -24.91
CA THR A 107 10.26 -7.39 -25.05
C THR A 107 11.60 -7.60 -25.74
N GLU A 108 11.90 -6.85 -26.78
CA GLU A 108 13.19 -6.87 -27.49
C GLU A 108 14.36 -6.51 -26.57
N VAL A 109 14.24 -5.38 -25.86
CA VAL A 109 15.27 -4.94 -24.90
C VAL A 109 15.49 -5.97 -23.80
N LEU A 110 14.42 -6.55 -23.25
CA LEU A 110 14.52 -7.61 -22.25
C LEU A 110 15.16 -8.90 -22.81
N ALA A 111 14.89 -9.24 -24.06
CA ALA A 111 15.50 -10.40 -24.72
C ALA A 111 17.00 -10.20 -24.93
N GLU A 112 17.43 -9.01 -25.36
CA GLU A 112 18.83 -8.64 -25.48
C GLU A 112 19.54 -8.65 -24.13
N TYR A 113 18.94 -8.06 -23.10
CA TYR A 113 19.47 -8.09 -21.74
C TYR A 113 19.67 -9.53 -21.23
N LYS A 114 18.69 -10.42 -21.43
CA LYS A 114 18.82 -11.84 -21.07
C LYS A 114 19.91 -12.57 -21.86
N LYS A 115 20.11 -12.24 -23.15
CA LYS A 115 21.22 -12.78 -23.95
C LYS A 115 22.57 -12.33 -23.38
N LYS A 116 22.70 -11.05 -23.00
CA LYS A 116 23.91 -10.52 -22.36
C LYS A 116 24.20 -11.26 -21.04
N LEU A 117 23.19 -11.45 -20.19
CA LEU A 117 23.34 -12.21 -18.93
C LEU A 117 23.79 -13.65 -19.15
N LYS A 118 23.16 -14.37 -20.09
CA LYS A 118 23.53 -15.76 -20.40
C LYS A 118 25.01 -15.88 -20.83
N ASN A 119 25.53 -14.88 -21.55
CA ASN A 119 26.93 -14.86 -21.97
C ASN A 119 27.90 -14.49 -20.82
N ALA A 120 27.39 -13.91 -19.74
CA ALA A 120 28.16 -13.54 -18.56
C ALA A 120 28.17 -14.63 -17.47
N ASP A 121 27.29 -15.64 -17.58
CA ASP A 121 27.07 -16.70 -16.58
C ASP A 121 28.20 -17.75 -16.47
N ASP A 122 29.32 -17.61 -17.19
CA ASP A 122 30.50 -18.48 -17.01
C ASP A 122 31.19 -18.33 -15.62
N ASN A 123 30.75 -17.40 -14.77
CA ASN A 123 31.30 -17.14 -13.43
C ASN A 123 30.25 -17.05 -12.30
N PHE A 124 29.12 -17.78 -12.39
CA PHE A 124 28.11 -17.71 -11.32
C PHE A 124 28.51 -18.51 -10.06
N VAL A 125 29.03 -17.80 -9.05
CA VAL A 125 29.04 -18.28 -7.66
C VAL A 125 27.60 -18.20 -7.16
N GLY A 126 26.98 -19.37 -6.98
CA GLY A 126 25.62 -19.49 -6.46
C GLY A 126 25.46 -18.70 -5.16
N ASP A 127 24.47 -17.81 -5.12
CA ASP A 127 24.08 -17.07 -3.94
C ASP A 127 23.71 -18.06 -2.83
N THR A 128 24.64 -18.28 -1.89
CA THR A 128 24.42 -19.04 -0.66
C THR A 128 23.62 -18.19 0.31
N ASN A 129 22.44 -17.72 -0.11
CA ASN A 129 21.46 -17.12 0.78
C ASN A 129 20.91 -18.24 1.67
N GLY A 130 21.64 -18.56 2.74
CA GLY A 130 21.15 -19.35 3.85
C GLY A 130 19.85 -18.73 4.37
N ALA A 131 18.93 -19.57 4.85
CA ALA A 131 17.64 -19.12 5.37
C ALA A 131 17.86 -18.01 6.43
N ARG A 132 17.46 -16.79 6.10
CA ARG A 132 17.53 -15.66 7.02
C ARG A 132 16.40 -15.81 8.04
N VAL A 133 16.74 -16.20 9.26
CA VAL A 133 15.80 -16.25 10.38
C VAL A 133 15.90 -14.94 11.13
N PHE A 134 14.81 -14.17 11.15
CA PHE A 134 14.73 -12.94 11.94
C PHE A 134 14.29 -13.25 13.37
N MET A 135 14.95 -12.60 14.33
CA MET A 135 14.69 -12.78 15.74
C MET A 135 14.10 -11.48 16.34
N PRO A 136 13.16 -11.58 17.30
CA PRO A 136 12.67 -10.43 18.04
C PRO A 136 13.80 -9.64 18.70
N LYS A 137 13.89 -8.34 18.41
CA LYS A 137 14.86 -7.43 19.06
C LYS A 137 14.26 -6.68 20.24
N ILE A 138 12.93 -6.59 20.29
CA ILE A 138 12.17 -6.04 21.41
C ILE A 138 11.16 -7.07 21.93
N PRO A 139 10.65 -6.92 23.17
CA PRO A 139 9.56 -7.77 23.65
C PRO A 139 8.34 -7.68 22.72
N VAL A 140 7.76 -8.85 22.39
CA VAL A 140 6.51 -8.91 21.63
C VAL A 140 5.41 -8.23 22.44
N PRO A 141 4.71 -7.22 21.90
CA PRO A 141 3.65 -6.53 22.63
C PRO A 141 2.51 -7.48 23.01
N ALA A 142 1.99 -7.35 24.23
CA ALA A 142 0.73 -7.97 24.61
C ALA A 142 -0.46 -7.12 24.12
N VAL A 143 -1.67 -7.70 24.15
CA VAL A 143 -2.90 -7.00 23.75
C VAL A 143 -3.06 -5.68 24.52
N LYS A 144 -2.80 -5.68 25.83
CA LYS A 144 -2.89 -4.47 26.68
C LYS A 144 -1.97 -3.33 26.21
N ASP A 145 -0.85 -3.65 25.57
CA ASP A 145 0.15 -2.67 25.12
C ASP A 145 -0.27 -2.00 23.80
N VAL A 146 -1.27 -2.55 23.11
CA VAL A 146 -1.77 -2.02 21.83
C VAL A 146 -3.16 -1.39 21.90
N ILE A 147 -3.89 -1.58 23.01
CA ILE A 147 -5.19 -0.95 23.24
C ILE A 147 -5.05 0.57 23.13
N ALA A 148 -5.96 1.20 22.40
CA ALA A 148 -6.09 2.66 22.26
C ALA A 148 -4.88 3.42 21.67
N ARG A 149 -3.84 2.74 21.15
CA ARG A 149 -2.66 3.40 20.54
C ARG A 149 -2.99 4.38 19.41
N ALA A 150 -4.09 4.13 18.68
CA ALA A 150 -4.54 4.99 17.58
C ALA A 150 -5.21 6.28 18.04
N LEU A 151 -5.69 6.38 19.30
CA LEU A 151 -6.46 7.55 19.76
C LEU A 151 -5.67 8.85 19.73
N LYS A 152 -4.32 8.78 19.85
CA LYS A 152 -3.44 9.95 19.74
C LYS A 152 -3.47 10.62 18.36
N HIS A 153 -3.97 9.94 17.33
CA HIS A 153 -4.11 10.46 15.97
C HIS A 153 -5.53 10.97 15.65
N ILE A 154 -6.44 10.96 16.63
CA ILE A 154 -7.84 11.35 16.44
C ILE A 154 -8.09 12.66 17.20
N GLY A 155 -8.30 13.75 16.47
CA GLY A 155 -8.49 15.10 17.00
C GLY A 155 -9.69 15.82 16.40
N ALA A 156 -9.82 17.12 16.70
CA ALA A 156 -10.69 18.00 15.94
C ALA A 156 -10.02 18.41 14.62
N TYR A 157 -10.79 18.85 13.62
CA TYR A 157 -10.24 19.29 12.34
C TYR A 157 -9.21 20.42 12.49
N LYS A 158 -9.43 21.35 13.42
CA LYS A 158 -8.51 22.47 13.72
C LYS A 158 -7.15 22.03 14.27
N ASP A 159 -7.02 20.78 14.71
CA ASP A 159 -5.77 20.22 15.23
C ASP A 159 -4.91 19.61 14.10
N LEU A 160 -5.41 19.61 12.85
CA LEU A 160 -4.69 19.15 11.67
C LEU A 160 -3.86 20.30 11.08
N ASP A 161 -2.64 20.00 10.62
CA ASP A 161 -1.78 21.00 9.98
C ASP A 161 -2.17 21.19 8.51
N ASN A 162 -2.71 22.37 8.19
CA ASN A 162 -3.09 22.73 6.83
C ASN A 162 -1.90 23.22 5.97
N GLN A 163 -0.71 23.39 6.54
CA GLN A 163 0.53 23.72 5.81
C GLN A 163 1.23 22.46 5.27
N GLU A 164 1.07 21.31 5.93
CA GLU A 164 1.64 20.03 5.49
C GLU A 164 0.83 19.39 4.34
N GLN A 165 0.78 20.08 3.19
CA GLN A 165 0.07 19.62 2.01
C GLN A 165 0.83 18.52 1.27
N VAL A 166 0.09 17.66 0.58
CA VAL A 166 0.62 16.57 -0.25
C VAL A 166 0.15 16.71 -1.70
N ILE A 167 0.85 16.05 -2.62
CA ILE A 167 0.46 15.85 -4.02
C ILE A 167 0.52 14.37 -4.38
N ALA A 168 -0.25 13.98 -5.39
CA ALA A 168 -0.20 12.62 -5.90
C ALA A 168 1.06 12.42 -6.75
N LEU A 169 1.64 11.22 -6.68
CA LEU A 169 2.74 10.76 -7.52
C LEU A 169 2.37 9.39 -8.08
N ILE A 170 2.43 9.23 -9.40
CA ILE A 170 2.08 7.98 -10.09
C ILE A 170 3.35 7.24 -10.50
N ASP A 171 3.41 5.94 -10.22
CA ASP A 171 4.44 5.05 -10.71
C ASP A 171 4.04 4.47 -12.08
N GLU A 172 4.64 4.99 -13.15
CA GLU A 172 4.33 4.60 -14.52
C GLU A 172 4.65 3.11 -14.81
N GLU A 173 5.61 2.51 -14.11
CA GLU A 173 5.92 1.09 -14.29
C GLU A 173 4.88 0.16 -13.64
N MET A 174 4.07 0.67 -12.70
CA MET A 174 2.94 -0.05 -12.09
C MET A 174 1.60 0.27 -12.75
N CYS A 175 1.52 1.38 -13.47
CA CYS A 175 0.29 1.82 -14.12
C CYS A 175 -0.18 0.78 -15.16
N ILE A 176 -1.51 0.61 -15.25
CA ILE A 176 -2.18 -0.24 -16.24
C ILE A 176 -3.03 0.57 -17.24
N ASN A 177 -2.77 1.87 -17.33
CA ASN A 177 -3.30 2.75 -18.37
C ASN A 177 -4.86 2.85 -18.42
N CYS A 178 -5.54 2.63 -17.28
CA CYS A 178 -7.01 2.59 -17.24
C CYS A 178 -7.72 3.96 -17.22
N GLY A 179 -7.00 5.05 -16.98
CA GLY A 179 -7.56 6.41 -16.94
C GLY A 179 -8.49 6.73 -15.76
N LYS A 180 -8.71 5.82 -14.79
CA LYS A 180 -9.61 6.08 -13.64
C LYS A 180 -9.20 7.27 -12.79
N CYS A 181 -7.91 7.46 -12.57
CA CYS A 181 -7.37 8.62 -11.88
C CYS A 181 -7.69 9.92 -12.63
N TYR A 182 -7.48 9.93 -13.95
CA TYR A 182 -7.80 11.04 -14.84
C TYR A 182 -9.30 11.40 -14.79
N MET A 183 -10.18 10.42 -15.04
CA MET A 183 -11.64 10.64 -15.01
C MET A 183 -12.11 11.17 -13.65
N THR A 184 -11.61 10.60 -12.56
CA THR A 184 -12.00 11.02 -11.20
C THR A 184 -11.51 12.43 -10.89
N CYS A 185 -10.30 12.80 -11.32
CA CYS A 185 -9.81 14.17 -11.12
C CYS A 185 -10.57 15.17 -11.99
N ASN A 186 -11.04 14.78 -13.16
CA ASN A 186 -11.82 15.65 -14.03
C ASN A 186 -13.23 15.90 -13.50
N ASP A 187 -13.97 14.85 -13.19
CA ASP A 187 -15.41 14.98 -12.90
C ASP A 187 -15.69 15.23 -11.42
N SER A 188 -14.77 14.84 -10.55
CA SER A 188 -14.93 14.91 -9.08
C SER A 188 -13.77 15.65 -8.38
N GLY A 189 -12.87 16.27 -9.14
CA GLY A 189 -11.66 16.87 -8.61
C GLY A 189 -11.34 18.25 -9.21
N TYR A 190 -10.09 18.42 -9.64
CA TYR A 190 -9.49 19.70 -9.97
C TYR A 190 -8.86 19.72 -11.38
N GLN A 191 -9.18 18.72 -12.22
CA GLN A 191 -8.66 18.61 -13.59
C GLN A 191 -7.11 18.66 -13.64
N ALA A 192 -6.47 18.09 -12.61
CA ALA A 192 -5.03 18.22 -12.35
C ALA A 192 -4.20 17.06 -12.91
N ILE A 193 -4.79 16.22 -13.76
CA ILE A 193 -4.14 15.06 -14.37
C ILE A 193 -4.29 15.20 -15.88
N THR A 194 -3.19 15.16 -16.61
CA THR A 194 -3.22 14.98 -18.07
C THR A 194 -3.13 13.49 -18.38
N PHE A 195 -3.72 13.08 -19.50
CA PHE A 195 -3.71 11.69 -19.93
C PHE A 195 -3.21 11.62 -21.37
N ASP A 196 -2.04 11.01 -21.56
CA ASP A 196 -1.39 10.99 -22.86
C ASP A 196 -2.21 10.16 -23.87
N PRO A 197 -2.52 10.68 -25.06
CA PRO A 197 -3.42 10.02 -26.02
C PRO A 197 -2.81 8.77 -26.68
N GLU A 198 -1.49 8.59 -26.65
CA GLU A 198 -0.80 7.49 -27.33
C GLU A 198 -0.36 6.40 -26.34
N THR A 199 0.32 6.81 -25.28
CA THR A 199 0.86 5.94 -24.22
C THR A 199 -0.16 5.64 -23.13
N HIS A 200 -1.23 6.44 -23.03
CA HIS A 200 -2.24 6.34 -21.98
C HIS A 200 -1.62 6.43 -20.56
N PHE A 201 -0.51 7.13 -20.40
CA PHE A 201 0.03 7.43 -19.08
C PHE A 201 -0.62 8.69 -18.49
N PRO A 202 -1.07 8.63 -17.23
CA PRO A 202 -1.51 9.81 -16.50
C PRO A 202 -0.33 10.57 -15.91
N VAL A 203 -0.29 11.89 -16.10
CA VAL A 203 0.73 12.78 -15.52
C VAL A 203 0.05 13.77 -14.57
N ILE A 204 0.56 13.86 -13.34
CA ILE A 204 0.08 14.82 -12.35
C ILE A 204 0.67 16.19 -12.67
N THR A 205 -0.17 17.22 -12.66
CA THR A 205 0.23 18.63 -12.87
C THR A 205 0.32 19.38 -11.54
N ASP A 206 0.91 20.58 -11.57
CA ASP A 206 1.11 21.42 -10.37
C ASP A 206 -0.20 21.92 -9.75
N SER A 207 -1.34 21.83 -10.45
CA SER A 207 -2.66 22.15 -9.90
C SER A 207 -3.21 21.09 -8.94
N CYS A 208 -2.48 19.98 -8.72
CA CYS A 208 -2.88 18.91 -7.81
C CYS A 208 -3.02 19.42 -6.37
N THR A 209 -4.22 19.31 -5.79
CA THR A 209 -4.53 19.78 -4.42
C THR A 209 -4.30 18.74 -3.34
N GLY A 210 -3.92 17.51 -3.68
CA GLY A 210 -3.72 16.45 -2.69
C GLY A 210 -5.02 15.82 -2.15
N CYS A 211 -6.17 16.01 -2.81
CA CYS A 211 -7.47 15.49 -2.34
C CYS A 211 -7.55 13.94 -2.23
N THR A 212 -6.55 13.22 -2.74
CA THR A 212 -6.38 11.76 -2.61
C THR A 212 -7.41 10.89 -3.37
N LEU A 213 -8.40 11.47 -4.05
CA LEU A 213 -9.42 10.72 -4.79
C LEU A 213 -8.84 9.79 -5.88
N CYS A 214 -7.82 10.25 -6.60
CA CYS A 214 -7.17 9.43 -7.65
C CYS A 214 -6.51 8.17 -7.10
N LEU A 215 -5.88 8.26 -5.93
CA LEU A 215 -5.32 7.12 -5.21
C LEU A 215 -6.43 6.15 -4.80
N SER A 216 -7.53 6.66 -4.25
CA SER A 216 -8.65 5.83 -3.77
C SER A 216 -9.36 5.00 -4.85
N VAL A 217 -9.30 5.42 -6.11
CA VAL A 217 -9.93 4.71 -7.24
C VAL A 217 -8.94 3.89 -8.07
N CYS A 218 -7.63 4.01 -7.81
CA CYS A 218 -6.61 3.31 -8.57
C CYS A 218 -6.75 1.80 -8.33
N PRO A 219 -6.86 0.96 -9.38
CA PRO A 219 -7.02 -0.48 -9.21
C PRO A 219 -5.72 -1.20 -8.83
N ILE A 220 -4.58 -0.51 -8.85
CA ILE A 220 -3.27 -1.08 -8.52
C ILE A 220 -2.81 -0.48 -7.20
N ILE A 221 -2.69 -1.35 -6.18
CA ILE A 221 -2.21 -0.97 -4.84
C ILE A 221 -0.85 -0.29 -4.97
N ASP A 222 -0.67 0.83 -4.27
CA ASP A 222 0.55 1.64 -4.22
C ASP A 222 1.09 2.18 -5.57
N CYS A 223 0.34 2.04 -6.67
CA CYS A 223 0.68 2.67 -7.95
C CYS A 223 0.63 4.20 -7.86
N ILE A 224 -0.25 4.74 -7.02
CA ILE A 224 -0.30 6.17 -6.70
C ILE A 224 0.04 6.35 -5.22
N LYS A 225 0.97 7.24 -4.92
CA LYS A 225 1.37 7.61 -3.56
C LYS A 225 1.15 9.09 -3.32
N MET A 226 0.86 9.46 -2.08
CA MET A 226 0.84 10.86 -1.66
C MET A 226 2.22 11.23 -1.14
N VAL A 227 2.83 12.26 -1.71
CA VAL A 227 4.14 12.78 -1.31
C VAL A 227 4.01 14.22 -0.86
N THR A 228 4.87 14.67 0.06
CA THR A 228 4.88 16.06 0.52
C THR A 228 4.99 17.00 -0.68
N ARG A 229 4.13 18.02 -0.74
CA ARG A 229 4.21 19.03 -1.78
C ARG A 229 5.56 19.75 -1.65
N PRO A 230 6.37 19.81 -2.72
CA PRO A 230 7.57 20.65 -2.70
C PRO A 230 7.13 22.09 -2.46
N THR A 231 7.59 22.69 -1.36
CA THR A 231 7.38 24.13 -1.11
C THR A 231 8.16 24.90 -2.18
N ALA A 232 7.46 25.77 -2.93
CA ALA A 232 8.11 26.79 -3.75
C ALA A 232 8.81 27.83 -2.86
#